data_AF-A0A091KMM5-F1
#
_entry.id   AF-A0A091KMM5-F1
#
_cell.length_a   1.000
_cell.length_b   1.000
_cell.length_c   1.000
_cell.angle_alpha   90.00
_cell.angle_beta   90.00
_cell.angle_gamma   90.00
#
_symmetry.space_group_name_H-M   'P 1'
#
loop_
_entity.id
_entity.type
_entity.pdbx_description
1 polymer ?
#
loop_
_entity_poly.entity_id
_entity_poly.type
_entity_poly.pdbx_seq_one_letter_code
_entity_poly.pdbx_strand_id
1 'polypeptide(L)'
;MSSESSKKRKPKVIRTDGGPPEGKRGKGDADQVDLRDPIKDYELYRDTCQELQRLMAEIQELKSRGIKDNVRRELDERRIQSCVHFMTLKKLNRLAHIRLKKGRDQTHEAKQKVDAYHLQLQNLLYEVMHLQKEITKCLEFKSKHEEIELVSLEEFYREAPPEISPVPLSEPHQQTLARLDWELEQRKRLAEKYKECLTSKEKILKEIEVKKEYLSSLQPRLNSIMQASLPVQEYLFMPFDQAHKQYETARHLPPPLYVLFVQASAYGQACDKKLVVAIEGSVEEAKALYKPPEDSQDDESDSDAEEEQTTKRRRPTLGVQLDDKRKEMLKRHPLSVTIDLKCKDENVLHLTFYYLMNLNVMTVKAKVTTAVEMTTAISAGDLLSPDSVLNCLYPGDHGRRTPNPANQFQFDKVGILTLSDYMTELGHPYVWVQKLGGLHFPKDQPQACHSPFPL
;
A
#
# COMPACT_ATOMS: atom_id res chain seq x y z
N MET A 1 -32.93 1.49 31.96
CA MET A 1 -32.61 1.38 33.39
C MET A 1 -33.00 2.67 34.06
N SER A 2 -34.18 2.68 34.67
CA SER A 2 -34.75 3.87 35.32
C SER A 2 -34.51 3.75 36.83
N SER A 3 -33.69 4.64 37.38
CA SER A 3 -33.57 4.82 38.84
C SER A 3 -34.31 6.10 39.22
N GLU A 4 -35.58 5.93 39.56
CA GLU A 4 -36.49 7.00 39.97
C GLU A 4 -36.30 7.31 41.46
N SER A 5 -36.26 8.60 41.75
CA SER A 5 -35.84 9.23 42.99
C SER A 5 -36.84 9.03 44.14
N SER A 6 -36.37 8.47 45.26
CA SER A 6 -37.10 8.49 46.54
C SER A 6 -36.47 9.49 47.52
N LYS A 7 -36.92 10.76 47.50
CA LYS A 7 -36.68 11.71 48.59
C LYS A 7 -38.01 12.12 49.22
N LYS A 8 -38.18 11.65 50.46
CA LYS A 8 -39.32 11.84 51.37
C LYS A 8 -39.75 13.31 51.46
N ARG A 9 -41.01 13.60 51.11
CA ARG A 9 -41.69 14.86 51.42
C ARG A 9 -41.94 14.94 52.93
N LYS A 10 -41.44 15.99 53.58
CA LYS A 10 -41.86 16.36 54.95
C LYS A 10 -43.30 16.91 54.92
N PRO A 11 -44.13 16.68 55.96
CA PRO A 11 -45.51 17.12 55.96
C PRO A 11 -45.57 18.66 56.09
N LYS A 12 -46.41 19.25 55.25
CA LYS A 12 -46.73 20.68 55.22
C LYS A 12 -47.53 21.01 56.49
N VAL A 13 -46.91 21.68 57.45
CA VAL A 13 -47.61 22.25 58.60
C VAL A 13 -48.45 23.42 58.08
N ILE A 14 -49.75 23.21 57.94
CA ILE A 14 -50.72 24.28 57.71
C ILE A 14 -50.85 25.01 59.04
N ARG A 15 -50.25 26.21 59.13
CA ARG A 15 -50.61 27.18 60.16
C ARG A 15 -52.01 27.69 59.84
N THR A 16 -52.99 27.25 60.61
CA THR A 16 -54.28 27.91 60.73
C THR A 16 -54.07 29.29 61.37
N ASP A 17 -53.99 30.34 60.55
CA ASP A 17 -54.16 31.72 61.01
C ASP A 17 -55.66 31.99 61.21
N GLY A 18 -56.18 31.43 62.30
CA GLY A 18 -57.47 31.80 62.87
C GLY A 18 -57.24 32.77 64.02
N GLY A 19 -56.92 34.02 63.71
CA GLY A 19 -56.98 35.10 64.70
C GLY A 19 -58.45 35.39 65.07
N PRO A 20 -58.79 35.62 66.35
CA PRO A 20 -60.17 35.89 66.75
C PRO A 20 -60.68 37.19 66.09
N PRO A 21 -61.98 37.28 65.78
CA PRO A 21 -62.53 38.44 65.10
C PRO A 21 -62.39 39.66 66.02
N GLU A 22 -61.61 40.66 65.59
CA GLU A 22 -61.57 41.96 66.25
C GLU A 22 -62.99 42.54 66.26
N GLY A 23 -63.50 42.80 67.47
CA GLY A 23 -64.83 43.34 67.68
C GLY A 23 -65.07 44.62 66.87
N LYS A 24 -66.33 44.84 66.51
CA LYS A 24 -66.89 45.93 65.68
C LYS A 24 -66.49 47.39 66.02
N ARG A 25 -65.58 47.65 66.97
CA ARG A 25 -65.04 48.98 67.33
C ARG A 25 -63.84 49.45 66.49
N GLY A 26 -63.29 48.63 65.60
CA GLY A 26 -62.14 49.00 64.75
C GLY A 26 -62.47 49.70 63.43
N LYS A 27 -63.70 49.55 62.92
CA LYS A 27 -64.09 50.00 61.57
C LYS A 27 -64.04 51.52 61.41
N GLY A 28 -64.57 52.27 62.38
CA GLY A 28 -64.58 53.74 62.33
C GLY A 28 -63.22 54.42 62.53
N ASP A 29 -62.25 53.72 63.13
CA ASP A 29 -60.88 54.23 63.25
C ASP A 29 -60.05 53.93 61.99
N ALA A 30 -60.31 52.83 61.29
CA ALA A 30 -59.67 52.50 60.02
C ALA A 30 -60.04 53.50 58.91
N ASP A 31 -61.31 53.87 58.80
CA ASP A 31 -61.78 54.87 57.82
C ASP A 31 -61.25 56.28 58.14
N GLN A 32 -61.01 56.59 59.42
CA GLN A 32 -60.40 57.85 59.87
C GLN A 32 -58.92 57.97 59.46
N VAL A 33 -58.21 56.85 59.36
CA VAL A 33 -56.77 56.83 59.00
C VAL A 33 -56.53 57.27 57.56
N ASP A 34 -57.48 56.98 56.65
CA ASP A 34 -57.37 57.29 55.22
C ASP A 34 -57.67 58.75 54.89
N LEU A 35 -58.49 59.41 55.71
CA LEU A 35 -58.89 60.82 55.53
C LEU A 35 -57.93 61.79 56.23
N ARG A 36 -57.10 61.31 57.16
CA ARG A 36 -56.20 62.13 57.96
C ARG A 36 -54.79 62.16 57.41
N ASP A 37 -54.26 63.37 57.30
CA ASP A 37 -52.89 63.63 56.91
C ASP A 37 -51.91 63.15 58.01
N PRO A 38 -50.99 62.22 57.69
CA PRO A 38 -49.99 61.74 58.63
C PRO A 38 -49.13 62.86 59.24
N ILE A 39 -48.87 63.92 58.49
CA ILE A 39 -48.04 65.04 58.94
C ILE A 39 -48.81 65.86 59.97
N LYS A 40 -50.10 66.14 59.73
CA LYS A 40 -50.96 66.87 60.68
C LYS A 40 -51.24 66.07 61.95
N ASP A 41 -51.40 64.75 61.86
CA ASP A 41 -51.50 63.88 63.05
C ASP A 41 -50.20 63.93 63.88
N TYR A 42 -49.03 63.98 63.23
CA TYR A 42 -47.75 64.12 63.92
C TYR A 42 -47.57 65.49 64.58
N GLU A 43 -47.97 66.57 63.91
CA GLU A 43 -47.99 67.92 64.50
C GLU A 43 -48.90 67.99 65.72
N LEU A 44 -50.13 67.45 65.62
CA LEU A 44 -51.05 67.37 66.75
C LEU A 44 -50.49 66.52 67.91
N TYR A 45 -49.80 65.42 67.60
CA TYR A 45 -49.12 64.61 68.62
C TYR A 45 -48.02 65.41 69.32
N ARG A 46 -47.23 66.18 68.58
CA ARG A 46 -46.17 67.03 69.13
C ARG A 46 -46.76 68.14 70.02
N ASP A 47 -47.79 68.81 69.55
CA ASP A 47 -48.42 69.93 70.25
C ASP A 47 -49.13 69.45 71.53
N THR A 48 -49.83 68.31 71.48
CA THR A 48 -50.42 67.68 72.69
C THR A 48 -49.36 67.21 73.69
N CYS A 49 -48.17 66.78 73.24
CA CYS A 49 -47.04 66.50 74.13
C CYS A 49 -46.52 67.77 74.82
N GLN A 50 -46.44 68.89 74.10
CA GLN A 50 -46.01 70.19 74.65
C GLN A 50 -47.02 70.74 75.67
N GLU A 51 -48.32 70.65 75.37
CA GLU A 51 -49.40 71.01 76.29
C GLU A 51 -49.39 70.15 77.56
N LEU A 52 -49.19 68.83 77.41
CA LEU A 52 -49.08 67.93 78.56
C LEU A 52 -47.83 68.25 79.40
N GLN A 53 -46.69 68.58 78.78
CA GLN A 53 -45.48 69.02 79.49
C GLN A 53 -45.73 70.32 80.28
N ARG A 54 -46.44 71.28 79.68
CA ARG A 54 -46.83 72.54 80.35
C ARG A 54 -47.75 72.29 81.55
N LEU A 55 -48.77 71.45 81.37
CA LEU A 55 -49.70 71.07 82.46
C LEU A 55 -48.98 70.35 83.60
N MET A 56 -48.00 69.48 83.28
CA MET A 56 -47.18 68.81 84.31
C MET A 56 -46.32 69.81 85.10
N ALA A 57 -45.74 70.82 84.43
CA ALA A 57 -44.98 71.89 85.09
C ALA A 57 -45.88 72.75 86.00
N GLU A 58 -47.08 73.10 85.54
CA GLU A 58 -48.08 73.85 86.32
C GLU A 58 -48.60 73.04 87.52
N ILE A 59 -48.82 71.73 87.36
CA ILE A 59 -49.17 70.84 88.49
C ILE A 59 -48.02 70.77 89.51
N GLN A 60 -46.76 70.76 89.05
CA GLN A 60 -45.59 70.76 89.93
C GLN A 60 -45.49 72.06 90.73
N GLU A 61 -45.76 73.20 90.10
CA GLU A 61 -45.78 74.52 90.75
C GLU A 61 -46.95 74.69 91.73
N LEU A 62 -48.15 74.21 91.38
CA LEU A 62 -49.30 74.24 92.30
C LEU A 62 -49.09 73.34 93.52
N LYS A 63 -48.37 72.22 93.36
CA LYS A 63 -47.98 71.36 94.48
C LYS A 63 -46.93 71.99 95.40
N SER A 64 -46.01 72.81 94.88
CA SER A 64 -44.96 73.46 95.70
C SER A 64 -45.49 74.64 96.54
N ARG A 65 -46.61 75.27 96.13
CA ARG A 65 -47.25 76.40 96.82
C ARG A 65 -48.13 76.02 98.04
N GLY A 66 -48.30 74.72 98.33
CA GLY A 66 -49.06 74.21 99.48
C GLY A 66 -50.57 74.06 99.24
N ILE A 67 -51.16 72.98 99.77
CA ILE A 67 -52.53 72.54 99.44
C ILE A 67 -53.57 73.32 100.27
N LYS A 68 -54.21 74.32 99.64
CA LYS A 68 -55.48 74.93 100.11
C LYS A 68 -56.65 74.37 99.29
N ASP A 69 -57.89 74.41 99.80
CA ASP A 69 -59.06 73.82 99.11
C ASP A 69 -59.32 74.39 97.70
N ASN A 70 -58.97 75.66 97.44
CA ASN A 70 -59.03 76.25 96.10
C ASN A 70 -57.95 75.68 95.15
N VAL A 71 -56.74 75.41 95.66
CA VAL A 71 -55.63 74.81 94.90
C VAL A 71 -55.93 73.35 94.54
N ARG A 72 -56.71 72.65 95.37
CA ARG A 72 -57.14 71.27 95.10
C ARG A 72 -58.08 71.18 93.89
N ARG A 73 -59.01 72.12 93.73
CA ARG A 73 -59.90 72.18 92.56
C ARG A 73 -59.12 72.45 91.27
N GLU A 74 -58.20 73.41 91.28
CA GLU A 74 -57.35 73.71 90.11
C GLU A 74 -56.46 72.51 89.74
N LEU A 75 -55.93 71.79 90.74
CA LEU A 75 -55.14 70.58 90.51
C LEU A 75 -55.96 69.45 89.88
N ASP A 76 -57.21 69.26 90.31
CA ASP A 76 -58.11 68.26 89.72
C ASP A 76 -58.50 68.64 88.29
N GLU A 77 -58.72 69.93 88.00
CA GLU A 77 -58.94 70.43 86.63
C GLU A 77 -57.73 70.17 85.70
N ARG A 78 -56.50 70.46 86.16
CA ARG A 78 -55.27 70.19 85.39
C ARG A 78 -55.02 68.69 85.20
N ARG A 79 -55.42 67.85 86.16
CA ARG A 79 -55.41 66.39 86.01
C ARG A 79 -56.41 65.92 84.96
N ILE A 80 -57.63 66.44 84.97
CA ILE A 80 -58.65 66.12 83.96
C ILE A 80 -58.15 66.52 82.57
N GLN A 81 -57.58 67.73 82.41
CA GLN A 81 -56.97 68.18 81.15
C GLN A 81 -55.82 67.25 80.71
N SER A 82 -54.94 66.85 81.63
CA SER A 82 -53.87 65.89 81.35
C SER A 82 -54.40 64.52 80.90
N CYS A 83 -55.47 64.03 81.54
CA CYS A 83 -56.14 62.79 81.13
C CYS A 83 -56.73 62.89 79.72
N VAL A 84 -57.30 64.04 79.34
CA VAL A 84 -57.78 64.30 77.97
C VAL A 84 -56.61 64.23 76.98
N HIS A 85 -55.48 64.88 77.27
CA HIS A 85 -54.28 64.78 76.41
C HIS A 85 -53.77 63.33 76.30
N PHE A 86 -53.71 62.57 77.41
CA PHE A 86 -53.37 61.15 77.35
C PHE A 86 -54.33 60.32 76.49
N MET A 87 -55.63 60.61 76.53
CA MET A 87 -56.61 59.97 75.66
C MET A 87 -56.36 60.32 74.19
N THR A 88 -56.01 61.57 73.88
CA THR A 88 -55.65 61.98 72.51
C THR A 88 -54.39 61.28 72.01
N LEU A 89 -53.32 61.19 72.82
CA LEU A 89 -52.08 60.49 72.48
C LEU A 89 -52.32 58.99 72.25
N LYS A 90 -53.12 58.34 73.11
CA LYS A 90 -53.51 56.93 72.91
C LYS A 90 -54.30 56.74 71.61
N LYS A 91 -55.19 57.69 71.26
CA LYS A 91 -55.92 57.66 69.99
C LYS A 91 -54.96 57.80 68.80
N LEU A 92 -54.06 58.78 68.82
CA LEU A 92 -53.03 59.01 67.79
C LEU A 92 -52.11 57.78 67.60
N ASN A 93 -51.68 57.17 68.70
CA ASN A 93 -50.85 55.96 68.66
C ASN A 93 -51.61 54.76 68.04
N ARG A 94 -52.89 54.58 68.39
CA ARG A 94 -53.75 53.57 67.77
C ARG A 94 -53.91 53.81 66.27
N LEU A 95 -54.15 55.05 65.85
CA LEU A 95 -54.24 55.43 64.42
C LEU A 95 -52.92 55.14 63.69
N ALA A 96 -51.77 55.44 64.30
CA ALA A 96 -50.46 55.14 63.72
C ALA A 96 -50.23 53.63 63.53
N HIS A 97 -50.58 52.80 64.51
CA HIS A 97 -50.49 51.34 64.39
C HIS A 97 -51.43 50.77 63.32
N ILE A 98 -52.66 51.29 63.21
CA ILE A 98 -53.60 50.90 62.17
C ILE A 98 -53.05 51.27 60.78
N ARG A 99 -52.51 52.50 60.63
CA ARG A 99 -51.88 52.97 59.38
C ARG A 99 -50.70 52.09 58.97
N LEU A 100 -49.83 51.73 59.93
CA LEU A 100 -48.69 50.86 59.69
C LEU A 100 -49.11 49.45 59.28
N LYS A 101 -50.09 48.87 59.99
CA LYS A 101 -50.63 47.54 59.64
C LYS A 101 -51.22 47.55 58.24
N LYS A 102 -52.02 48.57 57.90
CA LYS A 102 -52.61 48.73 56.57
C LYS A 102 -51.56 48.83 55.47
N GLY A 103 -50.52 49.66 55.64
CA GLY A 103 -49.43 49.78 54.67
C GLY A 103 -48.62 48.49 54.52
N ARG A 104 -48.39 47.77 55.62
CA ARG A 104 -47.72 46.47 55.60
C ARG A 104 -48.54 45.42 54.86
N ASP A 105 -49.84 45.34 55.11
CA ASP A 105 -50.72 44.36 54.48
C ASP A 105 -50.85 44.66 52.98
N GLN A 106 -51.01 45.93 52.60
CA GLN A 106 -51.08 46.34 51.19
C GLN A 106 -49.78 46.02 50.41
N THR A 107 -48.61 46.33 51.00
CA THR A 107 -47.32 46.00 50.38
C THR A 107 -47.09 44.49 50.31
N HIS A 108 -47.56 43.74 51.30
CA HIS A 108 -47.48 42.29 51.30
C HIS A 108 -48.37 41.66 50.22
N GLU A 109 -49.60 42.14 50.05
CA GLU A 109 -50.51 41.69 48.98
C GLU A 109 -49.93 41.98 47.59
N ALA A 110 -49.39 43.19 47.38
CA ALA A 110 -48.74 43.53 46.12
C ALA A 110 -47.53 42.63 45.84
N LYS A 111 -46.71 42.38 46.87
CA LYS A 111 -45.58 41.44 46.78
C LYS A 111 -46.05 40.03 46.39
N GLN A 112 -47.06 39.49 47.05
CA GLN A 112 -47.58 38.15 46.74
C GLN A 112 -48.06 38.04 45.29
N LYS A 113 -48.70 39.09 44.75
CA LYS A 113 -49.11 39.13 43.33
C LYS A 113 -47.90 39.14 42.40
N VAL A 114 -46.87 39.93 42.70
CA VAL A 114 -45.62 39.95 41.92
C VAL A 114 -44.92 38.60 41.96
N ASP A 115 -44.82 37.97 43.14
CA ASP A 115 -44.21 36.64 43.29
C ASP A 115 -44.98 35.58 42.46
N ALA A 116 -46.31 35.68 42.39
CA ALA A 116 -47.14 34.80 41.56
C ALA A 116 -46.88 35.01 40.06
N TYR A 117 -46.82 36.26 39.59
CA TYR A 117 -46.47 36.55 38.19
C TYR A 117 -45.03 36.15 37.85
N HIS A 118 -44.10 36.34 38.78
CA HIS A 118 -42.72 35.90 38.61
C HIS A 118 -42.64 34.38 38.46
N LEU A 119 -43.42 33.62 39.24
CA LEU A 119 -43.50 32.17 39.08
C LEU A 119 -44.05 31.76 37.70
N GLN A 120 -45.09 32.43 37.20
CA GLN A 120 -45.61 32.19 35.86
C GLN A 120 -44.55 32.48 34.78
N LEU A 121 -43.80 33.57 34.93
CA LEU A 121 -42.69 33.90 34.04
C LEU A 121 -41.60 32.82 34.06
N GLN A 122 -41.22 32.32 35.23
CA GLN A 122 -40.23 31.24 35.35
C GLN A 122 -40.69 29.95 34.66
N ASN A 123 -41.98 29.61 34.76
CA ASN A 123 -42.54 28.47 34.04
C ASN A 123 -42.42 28.64 32.52
N LEU A 124 -42.74 29.83 31.99
CA LEU A 124 -42.61 30.13 30.56
C LEU A 124 -41.14 30.14 30.10
N LEU A 125 -40.24 30.70 30.90
CA LEU A 125 -38.80 30.67 30.58
C LEU A 125 -38.26 29.25 30.52
N TYR A 126 -38.72 28.38 31.43
CA TYR A 126 -38.38 26.96 31.39
C TYR A 126 -38.91 26.29 30.13
N GLU A 127 -40.14 26.57 29.72
CA GLU A 127 -40.74 26.05 28.49
C GLU A 127 -39.96 26.50 27.25
N VAL A 128 -39.65 27.79 27.14
CA VAL A 128 -38.81 28.34 26.06
C VAL A 128 -37.45 27.66 26.03
N MET A 129 -36.79 27.50 27.18
CA MET A 129 -35.51 26.80 27.26
C MET A 129 -35.62 25.33 26.84
N HIS A 130 -36.69 24.64 27.24
CA HIS A 130 -36.93 23.25 26.87
C HIS A 130 -37.13 23.13 25.35
N LEU A 131 -38.01 23.95 24.76
CA LEU A 131 -38.27 23.97 23.32
C LEU A 131 -37.01 24.33 22.54
N GLN A 132 -36.22 25.29 23.01
CA GLN A 132 -34.95 25.64 22.36
C GLN A 132 -33.97 24.47 22.38
N LYS A 133 -33.83 23.77 23.51
CA LYS A 133 -33.00 22.55 23.59
C LYS A 133 -33.50 21.46 22.64
N GLU A 134 -34.81 21.30 22.52
CA GLU A 134 -35.42 20.33 21.62
C GLU A 134 -35.19 20.71 20.14
N ILE A 135 -35.32 21.99 19.78
CA ILE A 135 -34.97 22.50 18.45
C ILE A 135 -33.49 22.26 18.15
N THR A 136 -32.58 22.58 19.08
CA THR A 136 -31.14 22.33 18.88
C THR A 136 -30.88 20.84 18.67
N LYS A 137 -31.49 19.97 19.47
CA LYS A 137 -31.39 18.52 19.29
C LYS A 137 -31.92 18.05 17.93
N CYS A 138 -33.02 18.63 17.45
CA CYS A 138 -33.57 18.32 16.14
C CYS A 138 -32.69 18.85 14.99
N LEU A 139 -32.02 20.00 15.17
CA LEU A 139 -31.08 20.56 14.19
C LEU A 139 -29.72 19.84 14.18
N GLU A 140 -29.34 19.22 15.29
CA GLU A 140 -28.16 18.34 15.37
C GLU A 140 -28.39 16.99 14.68
N PHE A 141 -29.61 16.68 14.25
CA PHE A 141 -29.88 15.49 13.47
C PHE A 141 -29.19 15.58 12.11
N LYS A 142 -28.11 14.81 11.97
CA LYS A 142 -27.44 14.58 10.70
C LYS A 142 -27.89 13.25 10.14
N SER A 143 -28.52 13.28 8.98
CA SER A 143 -28.86 12.04 8.28
C SER A 143 -27.65 11.52 7.52
N LYS A 144 -27.43 10.21 7.58
CA LYS A 144 -26.26 9.53 6.99
C LYS A 144 -26.02 9.85 5.51
N HIS A 145 -27.05 10.26 4.77
CA HIS A 145 -26.90 10.67 3.37
C HIS A 145 -25.97 11.88 3.14
N GLU A 146 -25.70 12.70 4.17
CA GLU A 146 -24.76 13.84 4.07
C GLU A 146 -23.30 13.39 4.01
N GLU A 147 -22.99 12.19 4.51
CA GLU A 147 -21.64 11.61 4.52
C GLU A 147 -21.37 10.77 3.25
N ILE A 148 -22.40 10.46 2.46
CA ILE A 148 -22.26 9.62 1.28
C ILE A 148 -21.90 10.53 0.10
N GLU A 149 -20.74 10.27 -0.51
CA GLU A 149 -20.40 10.87 -1.80
C GLU A 149 -21.36 10.33 -2.86
N LEU A 150 -22.22 11.23 -3.36
CA LEU A 150 -23.20 10.91 -4.38
C LEU A 150 -22.63 11.14 -5.78
N VAL A 151 -23.12 10.36 -6.75
CA VAL A 151 -22.85 10.56 -8.17
C VAL A 151 -23.20 11.99 -8.59
N SER A 152 -22.37 12.57 -9.47
CA SER A 152 -22.56 13.93 -9.93
C SER A 152 -23.92 14.08 -10.63
N LEU A 153 -24.48 15.29 -10.56
CA LEU A 153 -25.76 15.63 -11.19
C LEU A 153 -25.81 15.29 -12.68
N GLU A 154 -24.70 15.59 -13.36
CA GLU A 154 -24.56 15.44 -14.81
C GLU A 154 -24.55 13.97 -15.22
N GLU A 155 -23.85 13.13 -14.45
CA GLU A 155 -23.79 11.68 -14.68
C GLU A 155 -25.13 11.01 -14.36
N PHE A 156 -25.80 11.43 -13.27
CA PHE A 156 -27.11 10.92 -12.91
C PHE A 156 -28.13 11.14 -14.03
N TYR A 157 -28.28 12.36 -14.56
CA TYR A 157 -29.24 12.63 -15.63
C TYR A 157 -28.87 12.00 -16.98
N ARG A 158 -27.59 11.67 -17.20
CA ARG A 158 -27.11 11.02 -18.41
C ARG A 158 -27.36 9.51 -18.40
N GLU A 159 -27.20 8.87 -17.24
CA GLU A 159 -27.14 7.41 -17.12
C GLU A 159 -28.39 6.81 -16.46
N ALA A 160 -29.17 7.60 -15.72
CA ALA A 160 -30.39 7.13 -15.08
C ALA A 160 -31.51 6.87 -16.10
N PRO A 161 -32.21 5.73 -16.02
CA PRO A 161 -33.41 5.44 -16.78
C PRO A 161 -34.50 6.49 -16.55
N PRO A 162 -35.32 6.79 -17.58
CA PRO A 162 -36.39 7.79 -17.47
C PRO A 162 -37.46 7.43 -16.43
N GLU A 163 -37.56 6.17 -16.02
CA GLU A 163 -38.47 5.69 -14.97
C GLU A 163 -38.10 6.23 -13.56
N ILE A 164 -36.81 6.53 -13.33
CA ILE A 164 -36.26 7.04 -12.05
C ILE A 164 -35.95 8.54 -12.15
N SER A 165 -35.90 9.07 -13.38
CA SER A 165 -35.66 10.47 -13.73
C SER A 165 -36.92 11.31 -14.06
N PRO A 166 -38.13 11.13 -13.49
CA PRO A 166 -39.24 12.05 -13.77
C PRO A 166 -39.23 13.31 -12.88
N VAL A 167 -38.29 13.45 -11.94
CA VAL A 167 -38.31 14.55 -10.96
C VAL A 167 -37.88 15.87 -11.60
N PRO A 168 -38.74 16.91 -11.64
CA PRO A 168 -38.34 18.22 -12.14
C PRO A 168 -37.26 18.83 -11.23
N LEU A 169 -36.34 19.60 -11.83
CA LEU A 169 -35.25 20.34 -11.18
C LEU A 169 -35.68 21.31 -10.06
N SER A 170 -36.98 21.42 -9.78
CA SER A 170 -37.57 22.38 -8.84
C SER A 170 -37.49 21.95 -7.38
N GLU A 171 -37.36 20.65 -7.07
CA GLU A 171 -37.38 20.13 -5.70
C GLU A 171 -36.07 19.42 -5.33
N PRO A 172 -35.16 20.06 -4.57
CA PRO A 172 -33.82 19.52 -4.30
C PRO A 172 -33.83 18.25 -3.44
N HIS A 173 -34.83 18.09 -2.56
CA HIS A 173 -34.98 16.90 -1.73
C HIS A 173 -35.41 15.67 -2.54
N GLN A 174 -36.38 15.81 -3.44
CA GLN A 174 -36.80 14.72 -4.32
C GLN A 174 -35.69 14.31 -5.28
N GLN A 175 -34.86 15.28 -5.71
CA GLN A 175 -33.70 15.00 -6.53
C GLN A 175 -32.64 14.19 -5.78
N THR A 176 -32.37 14.48 -4.49
CA THR A 176 -31.45 13.67 -3.69
C THR A 176 -31.99 12.27 -3.41
N LEU A 177 -33.29 12.12 -3.18
CA LEU A 177 -33.92 10.80 -3.04
C LEU A 177 -33.81 9.96 -4.31
N ALA A 178 -34.16 10.52 -5.47
CA ALA A 178 -34.03 9.81 -6.75
C ALA A 178 -32.58 9.40 -7.06
N ARG A 179 -31.60 10.23 -6.68
CA ARG A 179 -30.17 9.89 -6.77
C ARG A 179 -29.78 8.73 -5.85
N LEU A 180 -30.24 8.75 -4.60
CA LEU A 180 -29.99 7.66 -3.64
C LEU A 180 -30.60 6.34 -4.11
N ASP A 181 -31.83 6.37 -4.62
CA ASP A 181 -32.52 5.18 -5.14
C ASP A 181 -31.81 4.62 -6.37
N TRP A 182 -31.36 5.48 -7.28
CA TRP A 182 -30.57 5.07 -8.43
C TRP A 182 -29.24 4.44 -8.02
N GLU A 183 -28.50 5.05 -7.10
CA GLU A 183 -27.26 4.47 -6.59
C GLU A 183 -27.47 3.14 -5.90
N LEU A 184 -28.55 3.01 -5.13
CA LEU A 184 -28.91 1.75 -4.49
C LEU A 184 -29.15 0.67 -5.55
N GLU A 185 -29.90 0.98 -6.59
CA GLU A 185 -30.14 0.05 -7.69
C GLU A 185 -28.86 -0.28 -8.46
N GLN A 186 -28.01 0.71 -8.74
CA GLN A 186 -26.69 0.51 -9.32
C GLN A 186 -25.85 -0.43 -8.46
N ARG A 187 -25.73 -0.17 -7.17
CA ARG A 187 -24.96 -1.04 -6.24
C ARG A 187 -25.52 -2.46 -6.20
N LYS A 188 -26.86 -2.64 -6.26
CA LYS A 188 -27.47 -3.97 -6.38
C LYS A 188 -27.06 -4.67 -7.69
N ARG A 189 -27.18 -3.99 -8.84
CA ARG A 189 -26.79 -4.53 -10.15
C ARG A 189 -25.30 -4.88 -10.20
N LEU A 190 -24.44 -4.01 -9.67
CA LEU A 190 -23.00 -4.26 -9.58
C LEU A 190 -22.68 -5.44 -8.66
N ALA A 191 -23.35 -5.56 -7.51
CA ALA A 191 -23.15 -6.69 -6.60
C ALA A 191 -23.58 -8.03 -7.23
N GLU A 192 -24.68 -8.04 -7.97
CA GLU A 192 -25.14 -9.21 -8.70
C GLU A 192 -24.15 -9.60 -9.81
N LYS A 193 -23.74 -8.64 -10.64
CA LYS A 193 -22.71 -8.86 -11.68
C LYS A 193 -21.38 -9.33 -11.09
N TYR A 194 -20.97 -8.80 -9.94
CA TYR A 194 -19.76 -9.24 -9.24
C TYR A 194 -19.90 -10.70 -8.78
N LYS A 195 -21.05 -11.08 -8.23
CA LYS A 195 -21.34 -12.46 -7.83
C LYS A 195 -21.32 -13.40 -9.03
N GLU A 196 -21.92 -13.01 -10.16
CA GLU A 196 -21.86 -13.77 -11.42
C GLU A 196 -20.40 -13.96 -11.88
N CYS A 197 -19.62 -12.88 -11.93
CA CYS A 197 -18.20 -12.92 -12.27
C CYS A 197 -17.40 -13.84 -11.34
N LEU A 198 -17.68 -13.84 -10.03
CA LEU A 198 -17.05 -14.77 -9.08
C LEU A 198 -17.39 -16.22 -9.39
N THR A 199 -18.67 -16.54 -9.66
CA THR A 199 -19.05 -17.91 -10.05
C THR A 199 -18.42 -18.33 -11.37
N SER A 200 -18.26 -17.41 -12.33
CA SER A 200 -17.56 -17.68 -13.59
C SER A 200 -16.07 -17.94 -13.36
N LYS A 201 -15.42 -17.12 -12.52
CA LYS A 201 -14.03 -17.33 -12.10
C LYS A 201 -13.83 -18.70 -11.46
N GLU A 202 -14.71 -19.10 -10.55
CA GLU A 202 -14.63 -20.42 -9.90
C GLU A 202 -14.81 -21.57 -10.89
N LYS A 203 -15.71 -21.44 -11.87
CA LYS A 203 -15.88 -22.43 -12.94
C LYS A 203 -14.60 -22.56 -13.78
N ILE A 204 -14.04 -21.43 -14.22
CA ILE A 204 -12.79 -21.42 -15.02
C ILE A 204 -11.63 -22.01 -14.22
N LEU A 205 -11.51 -21.71 -12.92
CA LEU A 205 -10.47 -22.29 -12.07
C LEU A 205 -10.60 -23.82 -11.96
N LYS A 206 -11.83 -24.33 -11.81
CA LYS A 206 -12.07 -25.78 -11.82
C LYS A 206 -11.73 -26.41 -13.17
N GLU A 207 -12.08 -25.77 -14.29
CA GLU A 207 -11.72 -26.24 -15.62
C GLU A 207 -10.20 -26.27 -15.85
N ILE A 208 -9.49 -25.25 -15.35
CA ILE A 208 -8.03 -25.20 -15.41
C ILE A 208 -7.44 -26.36 -14.60
N GLU A 209 -7.98 -26.65 -13.41
CA GLU A 209 -7.48 -27.75 -12.58
C GLU A 209 -7.67 -29.10 -13.27
N VAL A 210 -8.86 -29.36 -13.84
CA VAL A 210 -9.12 -30.58 -14.62
C VAL A 210 -8.18 -30.69 -15.82
N LYS A 211 -7.92 -29.59 -16.53
CA LYS A 211 -6.97 -29.59 -17.66
C LYS A 211 -5.53 -29.83 -17.21
N LYS A 212 -5.13 -29.30 -16.05
CA LYS A 212 -3.81 -29.56 -15.46
C LYS A 212 -3.66 -31.01 -15.05
N GLU A 213 -4.66 -31.59 -14.40
CA GLU A 213 -4.70 -33.01 -14.06
C GLU A 213 -4.64 -33.89 -15.32
N TYR A 214 -5.36 -33.52 -16.38
CA TYR A 214 -5.28 -34.21 -17.66
C TYR A 214 -3.87 -34.15 -18.26
N LEU A 215 -3.25 -32.97 -18.31
CA LEU A 215 -1.89 -32.80 -18.82
C LEU A 215 -0.84 -33.54 -17.97
N SER A 216 -0.97 -33.50 -16.64
CA SER A 216 -0.07 -34.22 -15.73
C SER A 216 -0.22 -35.74 -15.87
N SER A 217 -1.43 -36.22 -16.20
CA SER A 217 -1.67 -37.63 -16.53
C SER A 217 -1.21 -38.05 -17.93
N LEU A 218 -1.07 -37.09 -18.86
CA LEU A 218 -0.68 -37.36 -20.25
C LEU A 218 0.82 -37.62 -20.37
N GLN A 219 1.66 -36.83 -19.70
CA GLN A 219 3.12 -36.98 -19.71
C GLN A 219 3.60 -38.41 -19.38
N PRO A 220 3.16 -39.06 -18.28
CA PRO A 220 3.58 -40.43 -17.97
C PRO A 220 3.06 -41.44 -19.00
N ARG A 221 1.85 -41.24 -19.55
CA ARG A 221 1.30 -42.11 -20.61
C ARG A 221 2.13 -42.03 -21.89
N LEU A 222 2.52 -40.82 -22.31
CA LEU A 222 3.41 -40.63 -23.46
C LEU A 222 4.77 -41.26 -23.22
N ASN A 223 5.34 -41.10 -22.02
CA ASN A 223 6.59 -41.76 -21.65
C ASN A 223 6.47 -43.28 -21.69
N SER A 224 5.37 -43.87 -21.21
CA SER A 224 5.13 -45.31 -21.30
C SER A 224 5.05 -45.79 -22.75
N ILE A 225 4.38 -45.04 -23.64
CA ILE A 225 4.31 -45.36 -25.07
C ILE A 225 5.71 -45.29 -25.69
N MET A 226 6.47 -44.25 -25.38
CA MET A 226 7.84 -44.09 -25.86
C MET A 226 8.71 -45.27 -25.46
N GLN A 227 8.71 -45.66 -24.17
CA GLN A 227 9.47 -46.80 -23.65
C GLN A 227 9.02 -48.13 -24.29
N ALA A 228 7.72 -48.34 -24.44
CA ALA A 228 7.18 -49.54 -25.09
C ALA A 228 7.57 -49.65 -26.58
N SER A 229 7.83 -48.51 -27.24
CA SER A 229 8.23 -48.48 -28.65
C SER A 229 9.72 -48.74 -28.89
N LEU A 230 10.58 -48.62 -27.87
CA LEU A 230 12.03 -48.78 -28.01
C LEU A 230 12.46 -50.15 -28.57
N PRO A 231 11.93 -51.31 -28.09
CA PRO A 231 12.36 -52.61 -28.60
C PRO A 231 12.02 -52.81 -30.08
N VAL A 232 10.91 -52.21 -30.55
CA VAL A 232 10.50 -52.25 -31.96
C VAL A 232 11.40 -51.37 -32.81
N GLN A 233 11.80 -50.19 -32.31
CA GLN A 233 12.76 -49.31 -32.99
C GLN A 233 14.13 -49.98 -33.14
N GLU A 234 14.60 -50.67 -32.09
CA GLU A 234 15.85 -51.44 -32.11
C GLU A 234 15.79 -52.60 -33.11
N TYR A 235 14.67 -53.34 -33.14
CA TYR A 235 14.48 -54.45 -34.07
C TYR A 235 14.44 -54.01 -35.55
N LEU A 236 13.81 -52.87 -35.83
CA LEU A 236 13.70 -52.32 -37.19
C LEU A 236 14.91 -51.46 -37.60
N PHE A 237 15.96 -51.38 -36.78
CA PHE A 237 17.14 -50.53 -37.00
C PHE A 237 16.77 -49.07 -37.34
N MET A 238 15.78 -48.52 -36.62
CA MET A 238 15.31 -47.14 -36.79
C MET A 238 15.57 -46.29 -35.54
N PRO A 239 16.83 -45.86 -35.30
CA PRO A 239 17.21 -45.10 -34.10
C PRO A 239 16.89 -43.60 -34.26
N PHE A 240 15.61 -43.24 -34.39
CA PHE A 240 15.17 -41.84 -34.46
C PHE A 240 15.60 -41.04 -33.22
N ASP A 241 15.65 -41.68 -32.06
CA ASP A 241 16.02 -41.05 -30.79
C ASP A 241 17.52 -40.65 -30.73
N GLN A 242 18.42 -41.46 -31.31
CA GLN A 242 19.85 -41.13 -31.35
C GLN A 242 20.13 -39.98 -32.33
N ALA A 243 19.51 -40.01 -33.51
CA ALA A 243 19.60 -38.91 -34.47
C ALA A 243 19.02 -37.62 -33.88
N HIS A 244 17.87 -37.69 -33.19
CA HIS A 244 17.26 -36.53 -32.55
C HIS A 244 18.15 -35.94 -31.45
N LYS A 245 18.68 -36.77 -30.55
CA LYS A 245 19.63 -36.35 -29.51
C LYS A 245 20.89 -35.71 -30.07
N GLN A 246 21.42 -36.25 -31.18
CA GLN A 246 22.55 -35.65 -31.88
C GLN A 246 22.20 -34.27 -32.47
N TYR A 247 21.02 -34.10 -33.05
CA TYR A 247 20.55 -32.79 -33.54
C TYR A 247 20.26 -31.79 -32.41
N GLU A 248 19.70 -32.23 -31.28
CA GLU A 248 19.53 -31.37 -30.10
C GLU A 248 20.88 -30.92 -29.54
N THR A 249 21.87 -31.82 -29.52
CA THR A 249 23.24 -31.49 -29.13
C THR A 249 23.89 -30.53 -30.14
N ALA A 250 23.63 -30.73 -31.43
CA ALA A 250 24.13 -29.88 -32.51
C ALA A 250 23.61 -28.43 -32.44
N ARG A 251 22.46 -28.17 -31.81
CA ARG A 251 21.95 -26.79 -31.59
C ARG A 251 22.90 -25.92 -30.76
N HIS A 252 23.78 -26.54 -29.98
CA HIS A 252 24.74 -25.85 -29.12
C HIS A 252 26.15 -25.76 -29.74
N LEU A 253 26.33 -26.22 -30.99
CA LEU A 253 27.62 -26.11 -31.69
C LEU A 253 27.84 -24.69 -32.25
N PRO A 254 29.09 -24.21 -32.28
CA PRO A 254 29.47 -23.00 -33.00
C PRO A 254 29.09 -23.09 -34.49
N PRO A 255 28.76 -21.97 -35.15
CA PRO A 255 28.31 -21.98 -36.54
C PRO A 255 29.25 -22.76 -37.50
N PRO A 256 30.59 -22.63 -37.43
CA PRO A 256 31.48 -23.39 -38.30
C PRO A 256 31.46 -24.91 -38.04
N LEU A 257 31.35 -25.32 -36.78
CA LEU A 257 31.25 -26.74 -36.41
C LEU A 257 29.87 -27.33 -36.73
N TYR A 258 28.81 -26.53 -36.64
CA TYR A 258 27.47 -26.93 -37.06
C TYR A 258 27.41 -27.19 -38.56
N VAL A 259 27.97 -26.30 -39.38
CA VAL A 259 28.07 -26.50 -40.83
C VAL A 259 28.86 -27.78 -41.14
N LEU A 260 30.01 -27.97 -40.49
CA LEU A 260 30.80 -29.19 -40.65
C LEU A 260 29.99 -30.45 -40.29
N PHE A 261 29.28 -30.45 -39.16
CA PHE A 261 28.45 -31.56 -38.71
C PHE A 261 27.34 -31.90 -39.71
N VAL A 262 26.62 -30.89 -40.22
CA VAL A 262 25.54 -31.08 -41.20
C VAL A 262 26.09 -31.63 -42.51
N GLN A 263 27.20 -31.06 -43.02
CA GLN A 263 27.81 -31.51 -44.27
C GLN A 263 28.39 -32.93 -44.16
N ALA A 264 29.07 -33.25 -43.06
CA ALA A 264 29.60 -34.59 -42.81
C ALA A 264 28.48 -35.62 -42.64
N SER A 265 27.42 -35.27 -41.91
CA SER A 265 26.24 -36.14 -41.75
C SER A 265 25.52 -36.37 -43.08
N ALA A 266 25.37 -35.33 -43.90
CA ALA A 266 24.78 -35.43 -45.23
C ALA A 266 25.62 -36.33 -46.16
N TYR A 267 26.95 -36.18 -46.14
CA TYR A 267 27.86 -37.01 -46.94
C TYR A 267 27.83 -38.48 -46.50
N GLY A 268 27.82 -38.76 -45.19
CA GLY A 268 27.72 -40.11 -44.65
C GLY A 268 26.41 -40.82 -45.01
N GLN A 269 25.30 -40.07 -45.08
CA GLN A 269 24.00 -40.60 -45.49
C GLN A 269 23.89 -40.79 -47.02
N ALA A 270 24.45 -39.88 -47.81
CA ALA A 270 24.29 -39.87 -49.26
C ALA A 270 25.26 -40.78 -50.01
N CYS A 271 26.53 -40.82 -49.61
CA CYS A 271 27.60 -41.39 -50.42
C CYS A 271 28.33 -42.56 -49.74
N ASP A 272 28.77 -42.40 -48.48
CA ASP A 272 29.60 -43.39 -47.79
C ASP A 272 29.17 -43.66 -46.35
N LYS A 273 28.57 -44.84 -46.13
CA LYS A 273 28.12 -45.31 -44.81
C LYS A 273 29.26 -45.65 -43.85
N LYS A 274 30.53 -45.58 -44.28
CA LYS A 274 31.71 -45.83 -43.43
C LYS A 274 32.21 -44.59 -42.69
N LEU A 275 31.56 -43.45 -42.88
CA LEU A 275 31.82 -42.21 -42.17
C LEU A 275 30.86 -42.10 -40.98
N VAL A 276 31.42 -42.03 -39.77
CA VAL A 276 30.65 -41.82 -38.53
C VAL A 276 31.01 -40.45 -37.96
N VAL A 277 29.99 -39.68 -37.58
CA VAL A 277 30.15 -38.35 -36.97
C VAL A 277 29.63 -38.41 -35.54
N ALA A 278 30.42 -37.90 -34.60
CA ALA A 278 30.02 -37.73 -33.21
C ALA A 278 30.35 -36.31 -32.71
N ILE A 279 29.60 -35.86 -31.70
CA ILE A 279 29.85 -34.59 -31.01
C ILE A 279 30.39 -34.95 -29.63
N GLU A 280 31.60 -34.49 -29.32
CA GLU A 280 32.27 -34.74 -28.05
C GLU A 280 32.42 -33.43 -27.26
N GLY A 281 32.06 -33.47 -25.98
CA GLY A 281 32.25 -32.34 -25.06
C GLY A 281 31.11 -32.17 -24.04
N SER A 282 31.23 -31.12 -23.23
CA SER A 282 30.22 -30.77 -22.22
C SER A 282 29.13 -29.86 -22.81
N VAL A 283 27.90 -30.39 -22.90
CA VAL A 283 26.72 -29.63 -23.36
C VAL A 283 26.32 -28.54 -22.35
N GLU A 284 26.62 -28.74 -21.07
CA GLU A 284 26.31 -27.80 -19.99
C GLU A 284 27.18 -26.54 -20.06
N GLU A 285 28.49 -26.70 -20.30
CA GLU A 285 29.41 -25.57 -20.51
C GLU A 285 29.10 -24.81 -21.80
N ALA A 286 28.70 -25.51 -22.86
CA ALA A 286 28.29 -24.89 -24.12
C ALA A 286 27.00 -24.06 -23.97
N LYS A 287 26.03 -24.53 -23.18
CA LYS A 287 24.82 -23.77 -22.82
C LYS A 287 25.14 -22.52 -21.99
N ALA A 288 26.12 -22.60 -21.09
CA ALA A 288 26.56 -21.47 -20.29
C ALA A 288 27.22 -20.36 -21.13
N LEU A 289 27.94 -20.72 -22.20
CA LEU A 289 28.54 -19.76 -23.15
C LEU A 289 27.52 -19.07 -24.06
N TYR A 290 26.36 -19.69 -24.29
CA TYR A 290 25.28 -19.14 -25.12
C TYR A 290 24.32 -18.22 -24.35
N LYS A 291 24.36 -18.24 -23.01
CA LYS A 291 23.70 -17.20 -22.24
C LYS A 291 24.46 -15.90 -22.50
N PRO A 292 23.84 -14.85 -23.06
CA PRO A 292 24.46 -13.54 -23.04
C PRO A 292 24.80 -13.21 -21.58
N PRO A 293 25.91 -12.51 -21.31
CA PRO A 293 26.07 -11.89 -20.01
C PRO A 293 24.81 -11.04 -19.79
N GLU A 294 23.98 -11.41 -18.83
CA GLU A 294 22.95 -10.48 -18.37
C GLU A 294 23.65 -9.18 -18.00
N ASP A 295 23.07 -8.08 -18.45
CA ASP A 295 23.51 -6.71 -18.23
C ASP A 295 24.13 -6.53 -16.85
N SER A 296 25.46 -6.44 -16.79
CA SER A 296 26.13 -5.79 -15.67
C SER A 296 25.91 -4.29 -15.86
N GLN A 297 24.70 -3.84 -15.54
CA GLN A 297 24.45 -2.46 -15.21
C GLN A 297 25.32 -2.09 -14.02
N ASP A 298 25.96 -0.94 -14.15
CA ASP A 298 26.73 -0.25 -13.14
C ASP A 298 25.97 -0.18 -11.80
N ASP A 299 26.56 -0.72 -10.74
CA ASP A 299 26.30 -0.28 -9.37
C ASP A 299 27.64 -0.05 -8.69
N GLU A 300 28.16 1.15 -8.89
CA GLU A 300 29.06 1.83 -7.97
C GLU A 300 28.36 1.94 -6.62
N SER A 301 28.71 1.07 -5.67
CA SER A 301 28.36 1.28 -4.27
C SER A 301 29.56 1.02 -3.38
N ASP A 302 30.18 2.14 -3.04
CA ASP A 302 31.06 2.38 -1.90
C ASP A 302 30.54 1.67 -0.64
N SER A 303 31.37 0.84 -0.03
CA SER A 303 31.17 0.28 1.31
C SER A 303 32.52 -0.13 1.89
N ASP A 304 33.09 0.84 2.57
CA ASP A 304 34.22 0.76 3.48
C ASP A 304 33.90 -0.19 4.65
N ALA A 305 34.55 -1.36 4.69
CA ALA A 305 34.59 -2.23 5.86
C ALA A 305 35.84 -3.10 5.79
N GLU A 306 36.86 -2.69 6.54
CA GLU A 306 38.04 -3.50 6.83
C GLU A 306 37.66 -4.75 7.63
N GLU A 307 38.12 -5.92 7.18
CA GLU A 307 38.62 -6.95 8.08
C GLU A 307 39.67 -7.81 7.38
N GLU A 308 40.86 -7.82 7.99
CA GLU A 308 42.05 -8.56 7.57
C GLU A 308 41.84 -10.08 7.61
N GLN A 309 42.01 -10.77 6.48
CA GLN A 309 42.57 -12.14 6.47
C GLN A 309 43.56 -12.33 5.32
N THR A 310 44.82 -12.19 5.70
CA THR A 310 46.03 -12.86 5.20
C THR A 310 45.86 -13.82 4.00
N THR A 311 46.15 -13.35 2.79
CA THR A 311 47.11 -14.02 1.89
C THR A 311 47.81 -12.94 1.06
N LYS A 312 49.14 -12.92 1.09
CA LYS A 312 49.98 -11.96 0.35
C LYS A 312 49.74 -12.11 -1.15
N ARG A 313 48.78 -11.37 -1.71
CA ARG A 313 48.62 -11.14 -3.15
C ARG A 313 49.84 -10.38 -3.65
N ARG A 314 50.80 -11.12 -4.21
CA ARG A 314 51.77 -10.56 -5.15
C ARG A 314 50.99 -9.85 -6.26
N ARG A 315 51.28 -8.57 -6.51
CA ARG A 315 50.90 -7.92 -7.78
C ARG A 315 51.34 -8.86 -8.91
N PRO A 316 50.46 -9.24 -9.85
CA PRO A 316 50.89 -10.03 -11.00
C PRO A 316 51.92 -9.21 -11.75
N THR A 317 53.12 -9.75 -11.91
CA THR A 317 54.10 -9.22 -12.87
C THR A 317 53.43 -9.17 -14.25
N LEU A 318 53.69 -8.13 -15.05
CA LEU A 318 53.10 -7.91 -16.39
C LEU A 318 53.11 -9.19 -17.28
N GLY A 319 54.09 -10.08 -17.09
CA GLY A 319 54.14 -11.38 -17.74
C GLY A 319 52.98 -12.34 -17.40
N VAL A 320 52.53 -12.38 -16.14
CA VAL A 320 51.41 -13.24 -15.70
C VAL A 320 50.09 -12.77 -16.33
N GLN A 321 49.88 -11.46 -16.46
CA GLN A 321 48.70 -10.90 -17.14
C GLN A 321 48.70 -11.17 -18.65
N LEU A 322 49.88 -11.20 -19.29
CA LEU A 322 49.99 -11.57 -20.69
C LEU A 322 49.74 -13.06 -20.89
N ASP A 323 50.21 -13.91 -19.97
CA ASP A 323 49.96 -15.35 -20.04
C ASP A 323 48.49 -15.72 -19.81
N ASP A 324 47.79 -15.03 -18.93
CA ASP A 324 46.34 -15.20 -18.74
C ASP A 324 45.57 -14.74 -20.00
N LYS A 325 45.95 -13.60 -20.60
CA LYS A 325 45.40 -13.15 -21.88
C LYS A 325 45.68 -14.12 -23.03
N ARG A 326 46.87 -14.74 -23.07
CA ARG A 326 47.22 -15.77 -24.06
C ARG A 326 46.34 -17.01 -23.90
N LYS A 327 46.13 -17.49 -22.67
CA LYS A 327 45.23 -18.63 -22.39
C LYS A 327 43.78 -18.32 -22.75
N GLU A 328 43.32 -17.11 -22.47
CA GLU A 328 41.99 -16.66 -22.85
C GLU A 328 41.84 -16.59 -24.37
N MET A 329 42.82 -16.06 -25.09
CA MET A 329 42.83 -16.04 -26.56
C MET A 329 42.83 -17.44 -27.19
N LEU A 330 43.51 -18.41 -26.57
CA LEU A 330 43.58 -19.80 -27.03
C LEU A 330 42.45 -20.68 -26.49
N LYS A 331 41.43 -20.08 -25.86
CA LYS A 331 40.28 -20.80 -25.30
C LYS A 331 39.53 -21.58 -26.37
N ARG A 332 39.44 -22.89 -26.15
CA ARG A 332 38.66 -23.80 -27.00
C ARG A 332 37.20 -23.74 -26.66
N HIS A 333 36.38 -23.98 -27.68
CA HIS A 333 34.99 -24.29 -27.46
C HIS A 333 34.87 -25.65 -26.73
N PRO A 334 33.98 -25.78 -25.71
CA PRO A 334 33.84 -27.00 -24.92
C PRO A 334 33.25 -28.17 -25.71
N LEU A 335 32.60 -27.91 -26.85
CA LEU A 335 32.17 -28.93 -27.82
C LEU A 335 33.13 -28.99 -29.01
N SER A 336 33.40 -30.22 -29.44
CA SER A 336 34.21 -30.59 -30.59
C SER A 336 33.47 -31.62 -31.44
N VAL A 337 33.78 -31.68 -32.73
CA VAL A 337 33.18 -32.65 -33.66
C VAL A 337 34.22 -33.68 -34.03
N THR A 338 33.90 -34.96 -33.89
CA THR A 338 34.77 -36.06 -34.28
C THR A 338 34.21 -36.77 -35.50
N ILE A 339 35.07 -36.99 -36.50
CA ILE A 339 34.74 -37.69 -37.74
C ILE A 339 35.67 -38.89 -37.86
N ASP A 340 35.06 -40.07 -37.89
CA ASP A 340 35.77 -41.34 -37.99
C ASP A 340 35.53 -41.94 -39.38
N LEU A 341 36.63 -42.18 -40.10
CA LEU A 341 36.62 -42.78 -41.43
C LEU A 341 37.17 -44.20 -41.35
N LYS A 342 36.33 -45.20 -41.62
CA LYS A 342 36.76 -46.60 -41.70
C LYS A 342 37.26 -46.93 -43.12
N CYS A 343 38.56 -47.13 -43.27
CA CYS A 343 39.18 -47.55 -44.53
C CYS A 343 38.85 -49.03 -44.85
N LYS A 344 39.07 -49.43 -46.11
CA LYS A 344 38.85 -50.82 -46.55
C LYS A 344 39.76 -51.84 -45.87
N ASP A 345 40.89 -51.38 -45.33
CA ASP A 345 41.92 -52.20 -44.67
C ASP A 345 41.68 -52.34 -43.15
N GLU A 346 40.44 -52.18 -42.69
CA GLU A 346 40.03 -52.17 -41.25
C GLU A 346 40.69 -51.08 -40.38
N ASN A 347 41.52 -50.21 -40.95
CA ASN A 347 42.10 -49.05 -40.26
C ASN A 347 41.09 -47.90 -40.13
N VAL A 348 41.15 -47.15 -39.03
CA VAL A 348 40.26 -46.02 -38.75
C VAL A 348 41.07 -44.73 -38.63
N LEU A 349 40.70 -43.72 -39.41
CA LEU A 349 41.22 -42.36 -39.29
C LEU A 349 40.23 -41.53 -38.46
N HIS A 350 40.68 -41.12 -37.26
CA HIS A 350 39.94 -40.24 -36.37
C HIS A 350 40.37 -38.79 -36.60
N LEU A 351 39.41 -37.92 -36.89
CA LEU A 351 39.61 -36.49 -37.08
C LEU A 351 38.82 -35.74 -36.02
N THR A 352 39.51 -35.09 -35.08
CA THR A 352 38.84 -34.27 -34.05
C THR A 352 38.98 -32.79 -34.39
N PHE A 353 37.84 -32.12 -34.58
CA PHE A 353 37.76 -30.72 -34.94
C PHE A 353 37.44 -29.88 -33.71
N TYR A 354 38.33 -28.95 -33.37
CA TYR A 354 38.12 -27.95 -32.33
C TYR A 354 37.85 -26.59 -32.95
N TYR A 355 37.17 -25.72 -32.20
CA TYR A 355 36.93 -24.34 -32.60
C TYR A 355 37.50 -23.38 -31.56
N LEU A 356 38.31 -22.44 -32.01
CA LEU A 356 38.89 -21.37 -31.20
C LEU A 356 38.01 -20.13 -31.38
N MET A 357 37.18 -19.85 -30.38
CA MET A 357 36.16 -18.79 -30.46
C MET A 357 36.75 -17.39 -30.66
N ASN A 358 37.85 -17.08 -29.98
CA ASN A 358 38.48 -15.75 -30.00
C ASN A 358 39.32 -15.51 -31.27
N LEU A 359 39.82 -16.59 -31.88
CA LEU A 359 40.61 -16.54 -33.11
C LEU A 359 39.77 -16.80 -34.37
N ASN A 360 38.50 -17.20 -34.21
CA ASN A 360 37.58 -17.59 -35.28
C ASN A 360 38.22 -18.57 -36.28
N VAL A 361 38.85 -19.62 -35.76
CA VAL A 361 39.58 -20.61 -36.55
C VAL A 361 39.25 -22.00 -36.02
N MET A 362 39.01 -22.94 -36.93
CA MET A 362 38.92 -24.36 -36.61
C MET A 362 40.28 -25.04 -36.68
N THR A 363 40.54 -26.00 -35.81
CA THR A 363 41.75 -26.83 -35.84
C THR A 363 41.38 -28.29 -35.93
N VAL A 364 42.24 -29.10 -36.53
CA VAL A 364 42.06 -30.56 -36.61
C VAL A 364 43.22 -31.27 -35.94
N LYS A 365 42.91 -32.36 -35.22
CA LYS A 365 43.90 -33.38 -34.86
C LYS A 365 43.55 -34.68 -35.56
N ALA A 366 44.57 -35.29 -36.17
CA ALA A 366 44.43 -36.56 -36.84
C ALA A 366 45.03 -37.66 -35.97
N LYS A 367 44.33 -38.78 -35.83
CA LYS A 367 44.86 -39.99 -35.19
C LYS A 367 44.52 -41.18 -36.06
N VAL A 368 45.53 -41.91 -36.50
CA VAL A 368 45.36 -43.14 -37.29
C VAL A 368 45.46 -44.32 -36.32
N THR A 369 44.41 -45.11 -36.23
CA THR A 369 44.40 -46.35 -35.45
C THR A 369 44.40 -47.52 -36.43
N THR A 370 45.46 -48.34 -36.40
CA THR A 370 45.55 -49.55 -37.22
C THR A 370 45.04 -50.77 -36.45
N ALA A 371 44.43 -51.72 -37.16
CA ALA A 371 43.85 -52.92 -36.53
C ALA A 371 44.91 -53.94 -36.03
N VAL A 372 46.16 -53.81 -36.48
CA VAL A 372 47.30 -54.63 -36.06
C VAL A 372 48.35 -53.72 -35.41
N GLU A 373 48.92 -54.14 -34.27
CA GLU A 373 50.07 -53.47 -33.65
C GLU A 373 51.27 -53.55 -34.60
N MET A 374 51.55 -52.46 -35.32
CA MET A 374 52.74 -52.34 -36.15
C MET A 374 53.94 -51.96 -35.29
N THR A 375 55.02 -52.75 -35.33
CA THR A 375 56.34 -52.32 -34.87
C THR A 375 56.87 -51.28 -35.86
N THR A 376 56.89 -50.01 -35.45
CA THR A 376 57.34 -48.91 -36.31
C THR A 376 58.82 -49.09 -36.67
N ALA A 377 59.13 -49.21 -37.96
CA ALA A 377 60.50 -49.20 -38.43
C ALA A 377 61.16 -47.86 -38.09
N ILE A 378 62.44 -47.87 -37.70
CA ILE A 378 63.18 -46.66 -37.27
C ILE A 378 63.17 -45.56 -38.36
N SER A 379 63.05 -45.93 -39.63
CA SER A 379 62.95 -45.01 -40.79
C SER A 379 61.54 -44.47 -41.07
N ALA A 380 60.50 -44.95 -40.39
CA ALA A 380 59.10 -44.56 -40.63
C ALA A 380 58.60 -43.44 -39.71
N GLY A 381 59.51 -42.78 -38.97
CA GLY A 381 59.21 -41.96 -37.79
C GLY A 381 58.09 -40.93 -37.95
N ASP A 382 58.05 -40.20 -39.07
CA ASP A 382 57.10 -39.09 -39.27
C ASP A 382 55.93 -39.45 -40.23
N LEU A 383 55.80 -40.71 -40.67
CA LEU A 383 54.79 -41.10 -41.66
C LEU A 383 53.38 -41.28 -41.08
N LEU A 384 53.29 -41.64 -39.80
CA LEU A 384 52.02 -41.85 -39.08
C LEU A 384 51.91 -40.95 -37.84
N SER A 385 52.75 -39.91 -37.75
CA SER A 385 52.71 -38.98 -36.62
C SER A 385 51.42 -38.12 -36.71
N PRO A 386 50.65 -37.97 -35.61
CA PRO A 386 49.44 -37.15 -35.57
C PRO A 386 49.63 -35.71 -36.08
N ASP A 387 50.86 -35.21 -35.99
CA ASP A 387 51.22 -33.81 -36.25
C ASP A 387 51.54 -33.53 -37.74
N SER A 388 51.79 -34.56 -38.55
CA SER A 388 52.22 -34.35 -39.94
C SER A 388 51.48 -35.16 -41.01
N VAL A 389 50.64 -36.12 -40.60
CA VAL A 389 49.88 -37.01 -41.52
C VAL A 389 49.05 -36.26 -42.57
N LEU A 390 48.50 -35.08 -42.25
CA LEU A 390 47.65 -34.30 -43.17
C LEU A 390 48.35 -33.05 -43.73
N ASN A 391 49.67 -32.93 -43.55
CA ASN A 391 50.42 -31.83 -44.12
C ASN A 391 50.44 -31.95 -45.66
N CYS A 392 50.26 -30.81 -46.34
CA CYS A 392 50.33 -30.73 -47.80
C CYS A 392 49.27 -31.55 -48.57
N LEU A 393 48.10 -31.82 -47.97
CA LEU A 393 46.93 -32.29 -48.76
C LEU A 393 46.63 -31.36 -49.95
N TYR A 394 46.81 -30.06 -49.73
CA TYR A 394 46.87 -29.06 -50.79
C TYR A 394 48.28 -28.48 -50.89
N PRO A 395 48.77 -28.15 -52.10
CA PRO A 395 50.09 -27.56 -52.29
C PRO A 395 50.27 -26.30 -51.44
N GLY A 396 51.30 -26.28 -50.58
CA GLY A 396 51.65 -25.13 -49.73
C GLY A 396 50.84 -24.98 -48.43
N ASP A 397 49.90 -25.89 -48.13
CA ASP A 397 49.16 -25.89 -46.86
C ASP A 397 49.91 -26.72 -45.81
N HIS A 398 50.81 -26.06 -45.09
CA HIS A 398 51.60 -26.67 -44.02
C HIS A 398 50.91 -26.63 -42.66
N GLY A 399 49.74 -25.98 -42.53
CA GLY A 399 49.05 -25.83 -41.26
C GLY A 399 49.82 -25.07 -40.18
N ARG A 400 50.92 -24.38 -40.51
CA ARG A 400 51.80 -23.64 -39.58
C ARG A 400 51.49 -22.15 -39.46
N ARG A 401 50.64 -21.61 -40.34
CA ARG A 401 50.22 -20.19 -40.36
C ARG A 401 48.72 -20.12 -40.10
N THR A 402 48.24 -19.10 -39.38
CA THR A 402 46.79 -18.88 -39.25
C THR A 402 46.18 -18.42 -40.57
N PRO A 403 45.07 -19.02 -41.02
CA PRO A 403 44.37 -18.57 -42.24
C PRO A 403 43.75 -17.17 -42.16
N ASN A 404 43.45 -16.67 -40.95
CA ASN A 404 42.85 -15.36 -40.75
C ASN A 404 43.94 -14.28 -40.52
N PRO A 405 44.06 -13.25 -41.39
CA PRO A 405 45.03 -12.16 -41.20
C PRO A 405 44.80 -11.35 -39.92
N ALA A 406 43.56 -11.28 -39.42
CA ALA A 406 43.25 -10.57 -38.18
C ALA A 406 43.98 -11.18 -36.97
N ASN A 407 44.22 -12.50 -36.99
CA ASN A 407 44.88 -13.19 -35.89
C ASN A 407 46.34 -12.76 -35.76
N GLN A 408 47.00 -12.36 -36.85
CA GLN A 408 48.36 -11.85 -36.80
C GLN A 408 48.46 -10.56 -35.96
N PHE A 409 47.50 -9.64 -36.12
CA PHE A 409 47.41 -8.43 -35.29
C PHE A 409 47.04 -8.74 -33.85
N GLN A 410 46.17 -9.72 -33.63
CA GLN A 410 45.79 -10.14 -32.29
C GLN A 410 46.95 -10.82 -31.55
N PHE A 411 47.77 -11.62 -32.24
CA PHE A 411 48.97 -12.25 -31.67
C PHE A 411 50.06 -11.23 -31.35
N ASP A 412 50.24 -10.21 -32.18
CA ASP A 412 51.17 -9.10 -31.91
C ASP A 412 50.77 -8.32 -30.64
N LYS A 413 49.46 -8.12 -30.44
CA LYS A 413 48.90 -7.48 -29.23
C LYS A 413 49.18 -8.24 -27.93
N VAL A 414 49.34 -9.56 -27.97
CA VAL A 414 49.62 -10.42 -26.79
C VAL A 414 51.03 -11.01 -26.79
N GLY A 415 51.88 -10.59 -27.75
CA GLY A 415 53.27 -11.01 -27.88
C GLY A 415 53.46 -12.51 -28.13
N ILE A 416 52.64 -13.14 -28.97
CA ILE A 416 52.85 -14.52 -29.46
C ILE A 416 53.67 -14.48 -30.75
N LEU A 417 54.89 -15.01 -30.72
CA LEU A 417 55.84 -14.95 -31.85
C LEU A 417 55.71 -16.12 -32.83
N THR A 418 55.39 -17.33 -32.35
CA THR A 418 55.30 -18.53 -33.19
C THR A 418 54.15 -19.43 -32.70
N LEU A 419 53.26 -19.83 -33.61
CA LEU A 419 52.09 -20.67 -33.29
C LEU A 419 52.42 -22.15 -33.15
N SER A 420 53.58 -22.58 -33.65
CA SER A 420 53.99 -23.99 -33.72
C SER A 420 53.95 -24.69 -32.36
N ASP A 421 54.29 -23.99 -31.27
CA ASP A 421 54.35 -24.58 -29.93
C ASP A 421 52.95 -24.89 -29.36
N TYR A 422 51.94 -24.13 -29.78
CA TYR A 422 50.55 -24.32 -29.36
C TYR A 422 49.78 -25.27 -30.30
N MET A 423 50.34 -25.62 -31.46
CA MET A 423 49.68 -26.47 -32.47
C MET A 423 49.59 -27.94 -32.05
N THR A 424 50.62 -28.48 -31.39
CA THR A 424 50.56 -29.86 -30.85
C THR A 424 49.43 -30.00 -29.82
N GLU A 425 49.15 -28.92 -29.08
CA GLU A 425 48.09 -28.90 -28.09
C GLU A 425 46.71 -28.62 -28.70
N LEU A 426 46.58 -27.59 -29.55
CA LEU A 426 45.31 -27.08 -30.08
C LEU A 426 44.86 -27.75 -31.41
N GLY A 427 45.78 -28.38 -32.13
CA GLY A 427 45.59 -28.93 -33.48
C GLY A 427 46.01 -27.96 -34.59
N HIS A 428 46.00 -28.46 -35.83
CA HIS A 428 46.49 -27.73 -36.99
C HIS A 428 45.37 -26.97 -37.71
N PRO A 429 45.49 -25.64 -37.92
CA PRO A 429 44.51 -24.82 -38.62
C PRO A 429 44.75 -24.83 -40.14
N TYR A 430 44.51 -25.96 -40.80
CA TYR A 430 44.64 -26.03 -42.26
C TYR A 430 43.57 -25.17 -42.97
N VAL A 431 43.87 -24.75 -44.21
CA VAL A 431 42.95 -23.94 -45.03
C VAL A 431 41.74 -24.76 -45.47
N TRP A 432 41.94 -26.05 -45.75
CA TRP A 432 40.84 -26.93 -46.15
C TRP A 432 39.84 -27.18 -45.02
N VAL A 433 40.31 -27.22 -43.77
CA VAL A 433 39.45 -27.37 -42.59
C VAL A 433 38.50 -26.18 -42.49
N GLN A 434 39.01 -24.94 -42.65
CA GLN A 434 38.16 -23.74 -42.62
C GLN A 434 37.07 -23.78 -43.69
N LYS A 435 37.45 -24.20 -44.91
CA LYS A 435 36.50 -24.33 -46.04
C LYS A 435 35.38 -25.33 -45.74
N LEU A 436 35.70 -26.45 -45.09
CA LEU A 436 34.68 -27.45 -44.74
C LEU A 436 33.67 -26.93 -43.71
N GLY A 437 34.09 -26.05 -42.78
CA GLY A 437 33.16 -25.37 -41.86
C GLY A 437 32.59 -24.06 -42.37
N GLY A 438 32.73 -23.75 -43.67
CA GLY A 438 32.15 -22.58 -44.29
C GLY A 438 32.86 -21.25 -44.01
N LEU A 439 34.04 -21.26 -43.38
CA LEU A 439 34.86 -20.07 -43.16
C LEU A 439 35.74 -19.82 -44.40
N HIS A 440 35.56 -18.67 -45.04
CA HIS A 440 36.33 -18.27 -46.22
C HIS A 440 37.26 -17.10 -45.90
N PHE A 441 38.57 -17.37 -45.90
CA PHE A 441 39.60 -16.34 -45.71
C PHE A 441 40.27 -15.97 -47.05
N PRO A 442 40.65 -14.69 -47.25
CA PRO A 442 41.42 -14.28 -48.42
C PRO A 442 42.77 -15.02 -48.50
N LYS A 443 43.16 -15.46 -49.69
CA LYS A 443 44.49 -16.04 -49.93
C LYS A 443 45.52 -14.94 -50.22
N ASP A 444 46.79 -15.18 -49.86
CA ASP A 444 47.94 -14.29 -50.12
C ASP A 444 48.14 -13.95 -51.62
N GLN A 445 47.57 -14.75 -52.53
CA GLN A 445 47.52 -14.47 -53.98
C GLN A 445 46.10 -14.63 -54.51
N PRO A 446 45.57 -13.68 -55.32
CA PRO A 446 44.33 -13.88 -56.05
C PRO A 446 44.52 -15.03 -57.05
N GLN A 447 43.61 -16.00 -57.05
CA GLN A 447 43.66 -17.09 -58.03
C GLN A 447 43.51 -16.51 -59.44
N ALA A 448 44.44 -16.86 -60.34
CA ALA A 448 44.23 -16.67 -61.76
C ALA A 448 42.94 -17.41 -62.16
N CYS A 449 42.01 -16.70 -62.80
CA CYS A 449 40.80 -17.28 -63.36
C CYS A 449 41.18 -18.35 -64.38
N HIS A 450 41.18 -19.62 -63.98
CA HIS A 450 41.08 -20.71 -64.94
C HIS A 450 39.61 -20.82 -65.34
N SER A 451 39.33 -20.33 -66.55
CA SER A 451 38.14 -20.61 -67.35
C SER A 451 37.77 -22.10 -67.29
N PRO A 452 36.48 -22.46 -67.16
CA PRO A 452 36.06 -23.85 -67.32
C PRO A 452 36.19 -24.23 -68.80
N PHE A 453 36.93 -25.30 -69.12
CA PHE A 453 36.76 -25.98 -70.40
C PHE A 453 35.40 -26.72 -70.40
N PRO A 454 34.72 -26.80 -71.56
CA PRO A 454 33.34 -27.25 -71.65
C PRO A 454 33.24 -28.78 -71.64
N LEU A 455 32.16 -29.23 -70.97
CA LEU A 455 31.46 -30.53 -71.03
C LEU A 455 32.26 -31.81 -71.24
#